data_AF-A0A2D9TLP4-F1
#
_entry.id   AF-A0A2D9TLP4-F1
#
_cell.length_a   1.000
_cell.length_b   1.000
_cell.length_c   1.000
_cell.angle_alpha   90.00
_cell.angle_beta   90.00
_cell.angle_gamma   90.00
#
_symmetry.space_group_name_H-M   'P 1'
#
loop_
_entity.id
_entity.type
_entity.pdbx_description
1 polymer ?
#
loop_
_entity_poly.entity_id
_entity_poly.type
_entity_poly.pdbx_seq_one_letter_code
_entity_poly.pdbx_strand_id
1 'polypeptide(L)' 'MPFISCQIDYKKESKPNIIFILVDDLGWNDLGYSGSTFYESPNIDALSNHSFQFMNAYAA' A
#
# COMPACT_ATOMS: atom_id res chain seq x y z
N MET A 1 -28.70 -15.71 -41.59
CA MET A 1 -28.55 -16.10 -40.17
C MET A 1 -27.08 -15.95 -39.80
N PRO A 2 -26.65 -14.84 -39.17
CA PRO A 2 -25.25 -14.71 -38.77
C PRO A 2 -25.05 -15.49 -37.47
N PHE A 3 -24.09 -16.40 -37.47
CA PHE A 3 -23.56 -17.00 -36.26
C PHE A 3 -22.75 -15.93 -35.53
N ILE A 4 -23.28 -15.41 -34.42
CA ILE A 4 -22.51 -14.58 -33.48
C ILE A 4 -21.65 -15.53 -32.66
N SER A 5 -20.35 -15.54 -32.95
CA SER A 5 -19.35 -16.18 -32.10
C SER A 5 -19.12 -15.30 -30.88
N CYS A 6 -19.39 -15.83 -29.68
CA CYS A 6 -19.00 -15.19 -28.44
C CYS A 6 -17.47 -15.33 -28.30
N GLN A 7 -16.73 -14.26 -28.58
CA GLN A 7 -15.32 -14.20 -28.24
C GLN A 7 -15.22 -13.70 -26.80
N ILE A 8 -14.81 -14.59 -25.89
CA ILE A 8 -14.46 -14.19 -24.53
C ILE A 8 -13.04 -13.60 -24.60
N ASP A 9 -12.95 -12.28 -24.49
CA ASP A 9 -11.69 -11.58 -24.31
C ASP A 9 -11.11 -11.95 -22.94
N TYR A 10 -10.17 -12.89 -22.92
CA TYR A 10 -9.35 -13.18 -21.74
C TYR A 10 -8.38 -12.02 -21.51
N LYS A 11 -8.85 -10.96 -20.87
CA LYS A 11 -8.00 -9.87 -20.41
C LYS A 11 -7.02 -10.45 -19.41
N LYS A 12 -5.76 -10.62 -19.82
CA LYS A 12 -4.66 -11.05 -18.95
C LYS A 12 -4.59 -10.06 -17.79
N GLU A 13 -5.05 -10.46 -16.61
CA GLU A 13 -4.93 -9.64 -15.41
C GLU A 13 -3.46 -9.32 -15.18
N SER A 14 -3.13 -8.04 -15.25
CA SER A 14 -1.79 -7.57 -14.94
C SER A 14 -1.55 -7.85 -13.47
N LYS A 15 -0.54 -8.68 -13.17
CA LYS A 15 -0.12 -8.92 -11.80
C LYS A 15 0.30 -7.59 -11.17
N PRO A 16 -0.12 -7.28 -9.93
CA PRO A 16 0.33 -6.09 -9.25
C PRO A 16 1.84 -6.18 -8.97
N ASN A 17 2.50 -5.04 -8.95
CA ASN A 17 3.87 -4.94 -8.44
C ASN A 17 3.81 -4.83 -6.92
N ILE A 18 4.68 -5.57 -6.23
CA ILE A 18 4.78 -5.55 -4.77
C ILE A 18 6.09 -4.86 -4.40
N ILE A 19 6.02 -3.77 -3.64
CA ILE A 19 7.17 -3.04 -3.11
C ILE A 19 7.17 -3.24 -1.60
N PHE A 20 8.24 -3.83 -1.07
CA PHE A 20 8.46 -3.98 0.36
C PHE A 20 9.52 -3.00 0.83
N ILE A 21 9.14 -2.11 1.74
CA ILE A 21 10.02 -1.08 2.32
C ILE A 21 10.25 -1.46 3.77
N LEU A 22 11.51 -1.70 4.13
CA LEU A 22 11.96 -1.95 5.49
C LEU A 22 12.81 -0.77 5.95
N VAL A 23 12.54 -0.29 7.16
CA VAL A 23 13.28 0.81 7.78
C VAL A 23 13.95 0.28 9.04
N ASP A 24 15.20 0.67 9.25
CA ASP A 24 15.99 0.31 10.42
C ASP A 24 15.66 1.24 11.60
N ASP A 25 15.53 0.69 12.81
CA ASP A 25 15.29 1.42 14.07
C ASP A 25 14.20 2.52 14.05
N LEU A 26 13.14 2.35 13.26
CA LEU A 26 12.02 3.28 13.23
C LEU A 26 11.08 3.06 14.42
N GLY A 27 10.95 4.06 15.27
CA GLY A 27 10.07 4.05 16.43
C GLY A 27 8.58 4.20 16.07
N TRP A 28 7.72 3.66 16.94
CA TRP A 28 6.26 3.71 16.78
C TRP A 28 5.72 5.14 16.61
N ASN A 29 6.27 6.11 17.33
CA ASN A 29 5.82 7.50 17.37
C ASN A 29 6.66 8.44 16.49
N ASP A 30 7.51 7.92 15.61
CA ASP A 30 8.46 8.76 14.87
C ASP A 30 7.83 9.45 13.65
N LEU A 31 6.72 8.92 13.12
CA LEU A 31 6.06 9.43 11.93
C LEU A 31 4.91 10.39 12.26
N GLY A 32 4.64 11.32 11.35
CA GLY A 32 3.59 12.33 11.50
C GLY A 32 2.21 11.68 11.73
N TYR A 33 1.86 10.67 10.94
CA TYR A 33 0.59 9.95 11.10
C TYR A 33 0.46 9.20 12.42
N SER A 34 1.57 8.81 13.06
CA SER A 34 1.57 8.13 14.36
C SER A 34 1.70 9.08 15.55
N GLY A 35 1.67 10.40 15.31
CA GLY A 35 1.61 11.43 16.35
C GLY A 35 2.92 12.20 16.57
N SER A 36 3.94 12.00 15.73
CA SER A 36 5.15 12.82 15.77
C SER A 36 4.85 14.28 15.42
N THR A 37 5.39 15.20 16.22
CA THR A 37 5.35 16.66 15.93
C THR A 37 6.74 17.22 15.62
N PHE A 38 7.77 16.37 15.69
CA PHE A 38 9.16 16.77 15.52
C PHE A 38 9.72 16.39 14.15
N TYR A 39 9.36 15.21 13.63
CA TYR A 39 9.83 14.73 12.33
C TYR A 39 8.76 14.93 11.25
N GLU A 40 9.19 15.42 10.08
CA GLU A 40 8.32 15.59 8.92
C GLU A 40 8.40 14.36 8.01
N SER A 41 7.25 13.69 7.77
CA SER A 41 7.15 12.50 6.93
C SER A 41 6.04 12.59 5.86
N PRO A 42 5.95 13.67 5.07
CA PRO A 42 4.77 14.00 4.27
C PRO A 42 4.36 12.91 3.26
N ASN A 43 5.33 12.19 2.68
CA ASN A 43 5.04 11.10 1.73
C ASN A 43 4.44 9.87 2.43
N ILE A 44 4.92 9.54 3.63
CA ILE A 44 4.41 8.41 4.41
C ILE A 44 3.06 8.77 5.03
N ASP A 45 2.89 10.02 5.46
CA ASP A 45 1.63 10.52 5.98
C ASP A 45 0.55 10.50 4.89
N ALA A 46 0.86 10.95 3.67
CA ALA A 46 -0.04 10.84 2.52
C ALA A 46 -0.36 9.38 2.17
N LEU A 47 0.62 8.48 2.23
CA LEU A 47 0.40 7.05 2.02
C LEU A 47 -0.56 6.48 3.08
N SER A 48 -0.42 6.88 4.34
CA SER A 48 -1.25 6.41 5.45
C SER A 48 -2.74 6.74 5.28
N ASN A 49 -3.08 7.86 4.61
CA ASN A 49 -4.45 8.29 4.32
C ASN A 49 -5.16 7.41 3.28
N HIS A 50 -4.39 6.70 2.45
CA HIS A 50 -4.90 5.84 1.38
C HIS A 50 -4.60 4.35 1.62
N SER A 51 -4.07 4.01 2.79
CA SER A 51 -3.63 2.67 3.14
C SER A 51 -4.35 2.11 4.35
N PHE A 52 -4.28 0.79 4.50
CA PHE A 52 -4.65 0.16 5.76
C PHE A 52 -3.48 0.23 6.74
N GLN A 53 -3.73 0.65 7.98
CA GLN A 53 -2.70 0.81 9.00
C GLN A 53 -2.83 -0.28 10.07
N PHE A 54 -1.71 -0.93 10.40
CA PHE A 54 -1.66 -1.94 11.44
C PHE A 54 -1.30 -1.31 12.78
N MET A 55 -2.29 -1.13 13.66
CA MET A 55 -2.11 -0.49 14.97
C MET A 55 -1.34 -1.36 15.99
N ASN A 56 -1.16 -2.65 15.73
CA ASN A 56 -0.45 -3.58 16.61
C ASN A 56 0.44 -4.50 15.78
N ALA A 57 1.56 -3.97 15.27
CA ALA A 57 2.53 -4.71 14.46
C ALA A 57 3.83 -4.94 15.25
N TYR A 58 3.97 -6.10 15.86
CA TYR A 58 5.16 -6.48 16.63
C TYR A 58 6.22 -7.11 15.73
N ALA A 59 7.47 -6.71 15.93
CA ALA A 59 8.62 -7.42 15.36
C ALA A 59 8.86 -8.75 16.09
N ALA A 60 9.40 -9.74 15.38
CA ALA A 60 9.70 -11.07 15.90
C ALA A 60 11.04 -11.13 16.65
#